data_AF-A0A1Q4FWC3-F1
#
_entry.id   AF-A0A1Q4FWC3-F1
#
_cell.length_a   1.000
_cell.length_b   1.000
_cell.length_c   1.000
_cell.angle_alpha   90.00
_cell.angle_beta   90.00
_cell.angle_gamma   90.00
#
_symmetry.space_group_name_H-M   'P 1'
#
loop_
_entity.id
_entity.type
_entity.pdbx_description
1 polymer ?
#
loop_
_entity_poly.entity_id
_entity_poly.type
_entity_poly.pdbx_seq_one_letter_code
_entity_poly.pdbx_strand_id
1 'polypeptide(L)'
;MKRKTLDAAVAAGLVAAVGMAGSVNAVELSPDGLGQVLIYPYYTVNRNQQTILSVVNATNAAKAVKVRFLEGYNAREVLDFNLFLSEYDVWTASVFALADVGLPGDGAALLTTDRSCTAPNKSAWTGQLGGNPYQVFLEYAYTGARQDSGPVDKSRTREGYVELIQMADLAGSLRTAVTHTAGGVPANCAVVQAIDPSSTALLAPSGGLFGTGGIVNVAQGTFYSYNADAIGGFTQFTLFSDTGEFITLARANTGPGVATARVSDASGESFRSDFSAVGAPSQAIDAVSAVFMASSLLNEYNVDASAGSMTDWVVTFPTKQFYTDPDILGLDLGDAGALPPFTYTFGQRAAGNGDGKSCSQVELLHYDREEGRPVPAIGFPEAPPPVIPVLCTSVNVISLILRRDVPATESAVLGSRLFMRVPAFAPAGWLRLNLNPASQPHLLRASLDGDVYAGLPATGFEAVNYVNANVMPGVLSNYSATFRHRALRKCVNAAAGSCL
;
A
#
# COMPACT_ATOMS: atom_id res chain seq x y z
N MET A 1 -32.82 -26.60 36.84
CA MET A 1 -33.73 -25.45 37.07
C MET A 1 -33.26 -24.71 38.33
N LYS A 2 -32.50 -23.62 38.20
CA LYS A 2 -32.14 -22.73 39.33
C LYS A 2 -32.38 -21.29 38.91
N ARG A 3 -33.20 -20.61 39.71
CA ARG A 3 -33.63 -19.21 39.55
C ARG A 3 -32.54 -18.26 40.06
N LYS A 4 -32.54 -17.09 39.41
CA LYS A 4 -31.81 -15.84 39.61
C LYS A 4 -31.69 -15.37 41.06
N THR A 5 -30.64 -14.61 41.35
CA THR A 5 -30.70 -13.24 41.92
C THR A 5 -29.39 -12.50 41.60
N LEU A 6 -29.50 -11.37 40.90
CA LEU A 6 -28.53 -10.28 40.97
C LEU A 6 -28.74 -9.58 42.32
N ASP A 7 -27.66 -9.21 43.01
CA ASP A 7 -27.61 -7.99 43.80
C ASP A 7 -26.18 -7.43 43.74
N ALA A 8 -26.11 -6.14 43.40
CA ALA A 8 -24.89 -5.37 43.28
C ALA A 8 -24.41 -4.95 44.68
N ALA A 9 -23.10 -5.05 44.93
CA ALA A 9 -22.44 -4.31 45.99
C ALA A 9 -21.14 -3.71 45.44
N VAL A 10 -21.12 -2.38 45.44
CA VAL A 10 -19.97 -1.52 45.19
C VAL A 10 -18.87 -1.85 46.21
N ALA A 11 -17.70 -2.24 45.71
CA ALA A 11 -16.45 -2.20 46.47
C ALA A 11 -15.39 -1.54 45.59
N ALA A 12 -15.25 -0.23 45.76
CA ALA A 12 -14.04 0.48 45.39
C ALA A 12 -12.91 -0.01 46.30
N GLY A 13 -11.84 -0.55 45.72
CA GLY A 13 -10.69 -1.02 46.49
C GLY A 13 -9.63 -1.66 45.61
N LEU A 14 -8.66 -0.85 45.18
CA LEU A 14 -7.31 -1.23 44.75
C LEU A 14 -7.24 -2.41 43.74
N VAL A 15 -7.45 -2.10 42.46
CA VAL A 15 -6.76 -2.88 41.42
C VAL A 15 -5.30 -2.49 41.50
N ALA A 16 -4.52 -3.41 42.05
CA ALA A 16 -3.07 -3.39 42.02
C ALA A 16 -2.60 -3.02 40.61
N ALA A 17 -1.59 -2.14 40.56
CA ALA A 17 -0.78 -1.91 39.39
C ALA A 17 -0.20 -3.26 38.94
N VAL A 18 -0.93 -3.96 38.07
CA VAL A 18 -0.34 -4.94 37.16
C VAL A 18 0.60 -4.11 36.32
N GLY A 19 1.90 -4.36 36.48
CA GLY A 19 2.93 -3.70 35.70
C GLY A 19 2.53 -3.76 34.24
N MET A 20 2.13 -2.62 33.70
CA MET A 20 2.14 -2.41 32.26
C MET A 20 3.61 -2.56 31.90
N ALA A 21 4.00 -3.72 31.39
CA ALA A 21 5.18 -3.80 30.55
C ALA A 21 4.97 -2.67 29.54
N GLY A 22 5.79 -1.61 29.65
CA GLY A 22 5.62 -0.41 28.85
C GLY A 22 5.51 -0.84 27.41
N SER A 23 4.40 -0.52 26.74
CA SER A 23 4.31 -0.68 25.30
C SER A 23 5.36 0.23 24.69
N VAL A 24 6.57 -0.30 24.48
CA VAL A 24 7.60 0.35 23.69
C VAL A 24 6.98 0.56 22.31
N ASN A 25 6.84 1.81 21.88
CA ASN A 25 6.29 2.10 20.56
C ASN A 25 7.17 1.43 19.52
N ALA A 26 6.57 0.63 18.66
CA ALA A 26 7.22 -0.10 17.60
C ALA A 26 6.35 0.02 16.36
N VAL A 27 6.98 0.17 15.20
CA VAL A 27 6.33 0.06 13.90
C VAL A 27 5.71 -1.32 13.82
N GLU A 28 4.40 -1.40 13.68
CA GLU A 28 3.68 -2.67 13.55
C GLU A 28 2.59 -2.57 12.50
N LEU A 29 2.27 -3.69 11.86
CA LEU A 29 1.07 -3.81 11.04
C LEU A 29 -0.12 -4.13 11.96
N SER A 30 -1.00 -3.15 12.16
CA SER A 30 -2.12 -3.21 13.11
C SER A 30 -3.14 -4.28 12.69
N PRO A 31 -3.38 -5.31 13.53
CA PRO A 31 -4.40 -6.33 13.26
C PRO A 31 -5.82 -5.76 13.21
N ASP A 32 -6.08 -4.71 14.00
CA ASP A 32 -7.38 -4.04 14.12
C ASP A 32 -7.60 -2.94 13.07
N GLY A 33 -6.62 -2.67 12.21
CA GLY A 33 -6.73 -1.70 11.13
C GLY A 33 -6.66 -0.22 11.57
N LEU A 34 -6.21 0.05 12.81
CA LEU A 34 -6.00 1.39 13.34
C LEU A 34 -4.51 1.73 13.38
N GLY A 35 -4.10 2.89 12.85
CA GLY A 35 -2.70 3.27 12.76
C GLY A 35 -2.45 4.77 12.66
N GLN A 36 -1.17 5.12 12.60
CA GLN A 36 -0.67 6.44 12.24
C GLN A 36 -0.44 6.56 10.73
N VAL A 37 -0.15 5.45 10.04
CA VAL A 37 0.00 5.40 8.59
C VAL A 37 -1.01 4.43 8.00
N LEU A 38 -1.55 4.75 6.84
CA LEU A 38 -2.41 3.86 6.05
C LEU A 38 -1.81 3.68 4.66
N ILE A 39 -1.66 2.42 4.24
CA ILE A 39 -1.25 2.05 2.88
C ILE A 39 -2.47 1.46 2.17
N TYR A 40 -2.94 2.13 1.12
CA TYR A 40 -3.96 1.60 0.22
C TYR A 40 -3.22 0.90 -0.91
N PRO A 41 -3.24 -0.44 -0.98
CA PRO A 41 -2.29 -1.18 -1.80
C PRO A 41 -2.46 -0.94 -3.30
N TYR A 42 -3.63 -0.44 -3.77
CA TYR A 42 -3.84 -0.23 -5.19
C TYR A 42 -4.92 0.79 -5.53
N TYR A 43 -4.62 1.73 -6.41
CA TYR A 43 -5.62 2.46 -7.18
C TYR A 43 -5.42 2.19 -8.67
N THR A 44 -6.51 2.22 -9.41
CA THR A 44 -6.51 2.21 -10.88
C THR A 44 -7.68 3.03 -11.41
N VAL A 45 -7.44 3.70 -12.53
CA VAL A 45 -8.47 4.31 -13.36
C VAL A 45 -8.45 3.76 -14.79
N ASN A 46 -7.73 2.66 -15.01
CA ASN A 46 -7.73 1.99 -16.29
C ASN A 46 -9.07 1.29 -16.52
N ARG A 47 -9.41 1.07 -17.79
CA ARG A 47 -10.63 0.35 -18.21
C ARG A 47 -11.93 0.96 -17.65
N ASN A 48 -12.02 2.29 -17.66
CA ASN A 48 -13.16 3.07 -17.15
C ASN A 48 -13.48 2.79 -15.68
N GLN A 49 -12.47 2.37 -14.89
CA GLN A 49 -12.63 2.22 -13.45
C GLN A 49 -12.40 3.56 -12.77
N GLN A 50 -12.99 3.70 -11.58
CA GLN A 50 -12.68 4.76 -10.64
C GLN A 50 -12.22 4.12 -9.34
N THR A 51 -11.26 4.74 -8.65
CA THR A 51 -10.92 4.32 -7.29
C THR A 51 -11.51 5.30 -6.30
N ILE A 52 -12.39 4.85 -5.42
CA ILE A 52 -12.85 5.62 -4.27
C ILE A 52 -12.01 5.26 -3.05
N LEU A 53 -11.75 6.23 -2.18
CA LEU A 53 -11.11 5.97 -0.89
C LEU A 53 -11.72 6.83 0.21
N SER A 54 -11.62 6.34 1.44
CA SER A 54 -11.98 7.06 2.66
C SER A 54 -10.93 6.87 3.74
N VAL A 55 -10.68 7.92 4.52
CA VAL A 55 -9.95 7.86 5.78
C VAL A 55 -10.83 8.40 6.89
N VAL A 56 -10.86 7.70 8.02
CA VAL A 56 -11.61 8.07 9.20
C VAL A 56 -10.63 8.34 10.33
N ASN A 57 -10.83 9.48 11.00
CA ASN A 57 -10.25 9.75 12.29
C ASN A 57 -11.16 9.19 13.38
N ALA A 58 -10.79 8.10 14.04
CA ALA A 58 -11.64 7.47 15.06
C ALA A 58 -11.50 8.10 16.46
N THR A 59 -10.74 9.19 16.61
CA THR A 59 -10.38 9.73 17.93
C THR A 59 -10.93 11.14 18.18
N ASN A 60 -10.83 11.57 19.43
CA ASN A 60 -11.13 12.93 19.90
C ASN A 60 -9.95 13.91 19.74
N ALA A 61 -8.96 13.58 18.91
CA ALA A 61 -7.87 14.48 18.53
C ALA A 61 -8.01 14.87 17.06
N ALA A 62 -7.93 16.16 16.73
CA ALA A 62 -7.81 16.61 15.35
C ALA A 62 -6.42 16.23 14.79
N LYS A 63 -6.32 15.96 13.48
CA LYS A 63 -5.12 15.34 12.88
C LYS A 63 -4.66 16.07 11.62
N ALA A 64 -3.36 16.28 11.50
CA ALA A 64 -2.73 16.64 10.23
C ALA A 64 -2.17 15.37 9.57
N VAL A 65 -2.54 15.13 8.31
CA VAL A 65 -2.21 13.92 7.57
C VAL A 65 -1.63 14.30 6.21
N LYS A 66 -0.44 13.79 5.87
CA LYS A 66 0.09 13.89 4.51
C LYS A 66 -0.60 12.83 3.65
N VAL A 67 -1.25 13.25 2.57
CA VAL A 67 -1.83 12.37 1.55
C VAL A 67 -0.86 12.30 0.38
N ARG A 68 -0.55 11.09 -0.09
CA ARG A 68 0.38 10.86 -1.20
C ARG A 68 -0.16 9.80 -2.14
N PHE A 69 -0.23 10.12 -3.43
CA PHE A 69 -0.50 9.17 -4.50
C PHE A 69 0.81 8.89 -5.21
N LEU A 70 1.17 7.61 -5.31
CA LEU A 70 2.42 7.16 -5.92
C LEU A 70 2.08 6.29 -7.12
N GLU A 71 2.76 6.52 -8.25
CA GLU A 71 2.56 5.72 -9.46
C GLU A 71 3.16 4.32 -9.35
N GLY A 72 2.65 3.37 -10.13
CA GLY A 72 2.97 1.96 -9.94
C GLY A 72 4.37 1.50 -10.35
N TYR A 73 5.11 2.21 -11.22
CA TYR A 73 6.43 1.79 -11.70
C TYR A 73 7.52 1.86 -10.64
N ASN A 74 7.89 3.07 -10.22
CA ASN A 74 9.00 3.35 -9.32
C ASN A 74 8.53 4.07 -8.04
N ALA A 75 7.21 4.05 -7.79
CA ALA A 75 6.56 4.77 -6.69
C ALA A 75 6.83 6.28 -6.67
N ARG A 76 6.97 6.90 -7.85
CA ARG A 76 7.12 8.36 -7.93
C ARG A 76 5.83 9.06 -7.53
N GLU A 77 5.95 10.17 -6.83
CA GLU A 77 4.78 10.90 -6.34
C GLU A 77 4.10 11.66 -7.48
N VAL A 78 2.79 11.44 -7.65
CA VAL A 78 1.99 12.07 -8.70
C VAL A 78 0.97 13.07 -8.15
N LEU A 79 0.70 13.00 -6.85
CA LEU A 79 -0.02 14.03 -6.11
C LEU A 79 0.34 13.92 -4.63
N ASP A 80 0.55 15.05 -4.00
CA ASP A 80 0.56 15.17 -2.54
C ASP A 80 -0.22 16.40 -2.08
N PHE A 81 -0.70 16.35 -0.84
CA PHE A 81 -1.17 17.52 -0.10
C PHE A 81 -1.30 17.18 1.39
N ASN A 82 -1.45 18.20 2.23
CA ASN A 82 -1.81 18.01 3.63
C ASN A 82 -3.32 18.04 3.79
N LEU A 83 -3.88 17.03 4.46
CA LEU A 83 -5.27 16.91 4.87
C LEU A 83 -5.38 17.15 6.37
N PHE A 84 -6.39 17.89 6.80
CA PHE A 84 -6.65 18.14 8.22
C PHE A 84 -8.02 17.64 8.60
N LEU A 85 -8.04 16.60 9.43
CA LEU A 85 -9.25 15.94 9.91
C LEU A 85 -9.62 16.50 11.28
N SER A 86 -10.88 16.89 11.46
CA SER A 86 -11.39 17.16 12.81
C SER A 86 -11.57 15.85 13.58
N GLU A 87 -11.97 15.96 14.84
CA GLU A 87 -12.33 14.83 15.68
C GLU A 87 -13.48 14.04 15.04
N TYR A 88 -13.38 12.71 15.05
CA TYR A 88 -14.41 11.81 14.49
C TYR A 88 -14.78 12.06 13.02
N ASP A 89 -13.89 12.72 12.28
CA ASP A 89 -14.11 13.15 10.91
C ASP A 89 -13.82 12.02 9.90
N VAL A 90 -14.42 12.12 8.72
CA VAL A 90 -14.16 11.23 7.59
C VAL A 90 -13.90 12.08 6.36
N TRP A 91 -12.78 11.81 5.68
CA TRP A 91 -12.51 12.40 4.38
C TRP A 91 -12.67 11.33 3.29
N THR A 92 -13.32 11.70 2.19
CA THR A 92 -13.57 10.81 1.05
C THR A 92 -13.09 11.44 -0.24
N ALA A 93 -12.64 10.61 -1.17
CA ALA A 93 -12.26 11.05 -2.50
C ALA A 93 -12.45 9.96 -3.57
N SER A 94 -12.47 10.39 -4.83
CA SER A 94 -12.50 9.53 -6.00
C SER A 94 -11.35 9.90 -6.94
N VAL A 95 -10.66 8.90 -7.45
CA VAL A 95 -9.66 8.99 -8.51
C VAL A 95 -10.32 8.54 -9.80
N PHE A 96 -10.21 9.33 -10.86
CA PHE A 96 -10.81 9.07 -12.17
C PHE A 96 -9.83 9.41 -13.30
N ALA A 97 -10.00 8.79 -14.47
CA ALA A 97 -9.26 9.18 -15.67
C ALA A 97 -9.89 10.43 -16.29
N LEU A 98 -9.06 11.39 -16.72
CA LEU A 98 -9.57 12.65 -17.31
C LEU A 98 -10.45 12.43 -18.54
N ALA A 99 -10.06 11.48 -19.39
CA ALA A 99 -10.80 11.13 -20.59
C ALA A 99 -12.22 10.62 -20.31
N ASP A 100 -12.44 9.90 -19.20
CA ASP A 100 -13.72 9.29 -18.85
C ASP A 100 -14.81 10.34 -18.55
N VAL A 101 -14.39 11.56 -18.19
CA VAL A 101 -15.28 12.69 -17.88
C VAL A 101 -15.19 13.81 -18.94
N GLY A 102 -14.58 13.53 -20.09
CA GLY A 102 -14.46 14.47 -21.20
C GLY A 102 -13.47 15.61 -20.96
N LEU A 103 -12.57 15.49 -19.97
CA LEU A 103 -11.48 16.43 -19.77
C LEU A 103 -10.27 16.05 -20.65
N PRO A 104 -9.51 17.03 -21.16
CA PRO A 104 -8.35 16.74 -22.01
C PRO A 104 -7.21 16.09 -21.21
N GLY A 105 -6.49 15.17 -21.86
CA GLY A 105 -5.30 14.51 -21.31
C GLY A 105 -5.49 13.03 -21.00
N ASP A 106 -4.37 12.32 -20.84
CA ASP A 106 -4.34 10.87 -20.63
C ASP A 106 -4.01 10.48 -19.16
N GLY A 107 -4.07 11.44 -18.24
CA GLY A 107 -3.76 11.24 -16.82
C GLY A 107 -4.97 10.92 -15.95
N ALA A 108 -4.70 10.76 -14.66
CA ALA A 108 -5.71 10.67 -13.62
C ALA A 108 -5.88 12.00 -12.86
N ALA A 109 -6.96 12.11 -12.11
CA ALA A 109 -7.21 13.22 -11.19
C ALA A 109 -7.94 12.73 -9.94
N LEU A 110 -7.72 13.43 -8.83
CA LEU A 110 -8.46 13.28 -7.59
C LEU A 110 -9.61 14.29 -7.54
N LEU A 111 -10.80 13.85 -7.18
CA LEU A 111 -11.95 14.69 -6.83
C LEU A 111 -12.37 14.37 -5.41
N THR A 112 -12.75 15.40 -4.67
CA THR A 112 -13.35 15.23 -3.34
C THR A 112 -14.57 16.15 -3.22
N THR A 113 -15.63 15.62 -2.63
CA THR A 113 -16.80 16.41 -2.21
C THR A 113 -16.70 16.81 -0.73
N ASP A 114 -15.67 16.30 -0.05
CA ASP A 114 -15.48 16.45 1.37
C ASP A 114 -14.96 17.85 1.74
N ARG A 115 -15.35 18.32 2.92
CA ARG A 115 -15.16 19.71 3.36
C ARG A 115 -13.95 19.89 4.27
N SER A 116 -13.31 18.82 4.76
CA SER A 116 -12.13 18.90 5.61
C SER A 116 -11.03 19.74 4.96
N CYS A 117 -10.30 20.51 5.76
CA CYS A 117 -9.31 21.44 5.19
C CYS A 117 -8.19 20.69 4.49
N THR A 118 -7.68 21.26 3.40
CA THR A 118 -6.46 20.79 2.72
C THR A 118 -5.49 21.93 2.57
N ALA A 119 -4.18 21.68 2.61
CA ALA A 119 -3.15 22.62 2.19
C ALA A 119 -2.37 22.00 1.02
N PRO A 120 -2.39 22.60 -0.19
CA PRO A 120 -3.08 23.85 -0.52
C PRO A 120 -4.61 23.73 -0.47
N ASN A 121 -5.27 24.87 -0.31
CA ASN A 121 -6.72 24.99 -0.30
C ASN A 121 -7.29 24.46 -1.62
N LYS A 122 -8.44 23.78 -1.57
CA LYS A 122 -9.09 23.20 -2.75
C LYS A 122 -9.43 24.21 -3.86
N SER A 123 -9.53 25.51 -3.53
CA SER A 123 -9.68 26.59 -4.52
C SER A 123 -8.45 26.80 -5.42
N ALA A 124 -7.27 26.34 -4.99
CA ALA A 124 -6.03 26.35 -5.77
C ALA A 124 -5.82 25.06 -6.56
N TRP A 125 -6.74 24.09 -6.46
CA TRP A 125 -6.67 22.86 -7.25
C TRP A 125 -7.00 23.16 -8.73
N THR A 126 -6.74 22.17 -9.59
CA THR A 126 -6.81 22.32 -11.05
C THR A 126 -8.12 22.90 -11.55
N GLY A 127 -9.26 22.51 -10.97
CA GLY A 127 -10.56 23.05 -11.36
C GLY A 127 -11.72 22.46 -10.60
N GLN A 128 -12.91 22.58 -11.19
CA GLN A 128 -14.14 22.00 -10.66
C GLN A 128 -14.82 21.11 -11.69
N LEU A 129 -15.38 19.99 -11.24
CA LEU A 129 -16.18 19.06 -12.02
C LEU A 129 -17.50 18.81 -11.27
N GLY A 130 -18.62 19.15 -11.91
CA GLY A 130 -19.93 19.08 -11.25
C GLY A 130 -20.03 19.92 -9.97
N GLY A 131 -19.28 21.04 -9.90
CA GLY A 131 -19.20 21.91 -8.72
C GLY A 131 -18.24 21.45 -7.62
N ASN A 132 -17.60 20.29 -7.77
CA ASN A 132 -16.65 19.75 -6.80
C ASN A 132 -15.20 19.98 -7.25
N PRO A 133 -14.28 20.33 -6.34
CA PRO A 133 -12.88 20.55 -6.70
C PRO A 133 -12.22 19.24 -7.14
N TYR A 134 -11.39 19.32 -8.18
CA TYR A 134 -10.51 18.24 -8.59
C TYR A 134 -9.09 18.73 -8.84
N GLN A 135 -8.13 17.85 -8.59
CA GLN A 135 -6.70 18.07 -8.83
C GLN A 135 -6.15 16.99 -9.76
N VAL A 136 -5.54 17.41 -10.87
CA VAL A 136 -4.86 16.53 -11.82
C VAL A 136 -3.57 15.98 -11.21
N PHE A 137 -3.27 14.72 -11.49
CA PHE A 137 -1.99 14.11 -11.15
C PHE A 137 -0.89 14.61 -12.09
N LEU A 138 0.29 14.88 -11.53
CA LEU A 138 1.39 15.55 -12.19
C LEU A 138 2.57 14.61 -12.40
N GLU A 139 3.27 14.79 -13.51
CA GLU A 139 4.38 13.95 -13.97
C GLU A 139 5.76 14.42 -13.49
N TYR A 140 5.83 15.47 -12.67
CA TYR A 140 7.08 16.16 -12.33
C TYR A 140 8.09 15.28 -11.58
N ALA A 141 7.62 14.24 -10.88
CA ALA A 141 8.49 13.33 -10.14
C ALA A 141 9.19 12.28 -11.02
N TYR A 142 8.86 12.17 -12.30
CA TYR A 142 9.45 11.18 -13.20
C TYR A 142 9.76 11.73 -14.61
N THR A 143 9.79 13.05 -14.76
CA THR A 143 10.09 13.75 -16.02
C THR A 143 11.13 14.85 -15.81
N GLY A 144 11.70 15.38 -16.89
CA GLY A 144 12.70 16.44 -16.83
C GLY A 144 13.91 16.03 -15.98
N ALA A 145 14.26 16.85 -14.98
CA ALA A 145 15.39 16.58 -14.08
C ALA A 145 15.21 15.36 -13.16
N ARG A 146 13.96 14.89 -12.99
CA ARG A 146 13.63 13.69 -12.19
C ARG A 146 13.33 12.48 -13.07
N GLN A 147 13.66 12.55 -14.36
CA GLN A 147 13.37 11.46 -15.29
C GLN A 147 14.08 10.17 -14.87
N ASP A 148 13.30 9.10 -14.75
CA ASP A 148 13.81 7.74 -14.59
C ASP A 148 13.73 6.97 -15.93
N SER A 149 14.03 5.67 -15.89
CA SER A 149 14.03 4.83 -17.10
C SER A 149 12.63 4.36 -17.55
N GLY A 150 11.57 4.72 -16.80
CA GLY A 150 10.21 4.31 -17.09
C GLY A 150 9.55 5.17 -18.17
N PRO A 151 8.29 4.86 -18.52
CA PRO A 151 7.49 5.74 -19.37
C PRO A 151 7.34 7.13 -18.74
N VAL A 152 7.39 8.15 -19.59
CA VAL A 152 7.34 9.57 -19.19
C VAL A 152 5.97 10.20 -19.42
N ASP A 153 5.02 9.45 -19.99
CA ASP A 153 3.69 9.95 -20.30
C ASP A 153 2.76 9.97 -19.07
N LYS A 154 1.63 10.68 -19.20
CA LYS A 154 0.66 10.84 -18.12
C LYS A 154 -0.13 9.58 -17.81
N SER A 155 -0.13 8.57 -18.69
CA SER A 155 -0.84 7.32 -18.41
C SER A 155 -0.24 6.57 -17.23
N ARG A 156 1.04 6.82 -16.91
CA ARG A 156 1.71 6.35 -15.68
C ARG A 156 1.01 6.77 -14.40
N THR A 157 0.27 7.88 -14.40
CA THR A 157 -0.53 8.35 -13.25
C THR A 157 -1.82 7.56 -13.03
N ARG A 158 -2.18 6.63 -13.92
CA ARG A 158 -3.49 5.94 -13.88
C ARG A 158 -3.56 4.75 -12.97
N GLU A 159 -2.43 4.25 -12.47
CA GLU A 159 -2.42 3.17 -11.50
C GLU A 159 -1.21 3.26 -10.57
N GLY A 160 -1.37 2.78 -9.34
CA GLY A 160 -0.36 2.93 -8.31
C GLY A 160 -0.92 2.59 -6.93
N TYR A 161 -0.40 3.22 -5.88
CA TYR A 161 -0.88 3.01 -4.50
C TYR A 161 -0.92 4.34 -3.73
N VAL A 162 -1.57 4.35 -2.57
CA VAL A 162 -1.78 5.58 -1.77
C VAL A 162 -1.19 5.40 -0.39
N GLU A 163 -0.51 6.45 0.11
CA GLU A 163 0.00 6.54 1.47
C GLU A 163 -0.67 7.72 2.18
N LEU A 164 -1.23 7.48 3.37
CA LEU A 164 -1.64 8.53 4.29
C LEU A 164 -0.78 8.44 5.54
N ILE A 165 -0.05 9.50 5.87
CA ILE A 165 0.88 9.54 7.01
C ILE A 165 0.43 10.62 7.98
N GLN A 166 0.04 10.24 9.20
CA GLN A 166 -0.26 11.20 10.24
C GLN A 166 1.02 11.96 10.65
N MET A 167 1.01 13.28 10.48
CA MET A 167 2.14 14.15 10.79
C MET A 167 2.10 14.70 12.21
N ALA A 168 0.90 15.00 12.71
CA ALA A 168 0.67 15.56 14.04
C ALA A 168 -0.76 15.32 14.52
N ASP A 169 -0.96 15.34 15.83
CA ASP A 169 -2.24 15.75 16.42
C ASP A 169 -2.27 17.29 16.54
N LEU A 170 -3.44 17.89 16.41
CA LEU A 170 -3.65 19.33 16.45
C LEU A 170 -4.34 19.75 17.75
N ALA A 171 -3.81 20.81 18.37
CA ALA A 171 -4.36 21.43 19.56
C ALA A 171 -4.67 22.93 19.35
N GLY A 172 -5.20 23.59 20.38
CA GLY A 172 -5.38 25.04 20.41
C GLY A 172 -6.11 25.62 19.20
N SER A 173 -5.55 26.68 18.61
CA SER A 173 -6.12 27.34 17.43
C SER A 173 -6.16 26.45 16.18
N LEU A 174 -5.21 25.53 16.02
CA LEU A 174 -5.18 24.60 14.88
C LEU A 174 -6.35 23.63 14.94
N ARG A 175 -6.63 23.06 16.13
CA ARG A 175 -7.81 22.21 16.38
C ARG A 175 -9.10 22.96 16.10
N THR A 176 -9.25 24.17 16.66
CA THR A 176 -10.45 24.99 16.46
C THR A 176 -10.68 25.31 14.99
N ALA A 177 -9.63 25.60 14.24
CA ALA A 177 -9.70 25.95 12.82
C ALA A 177 -10.26 24.83 11.93
N VAL A 178 -9.92 23.58 12.23
CA VAL A 178 -10.33 22.42 11.43
C VAL A 178 -11.65 21.81 11.89
N THR A 179 -12.09 22.15 13.11
CA THR A 179 -13.36 21.67 13.66
C THR A 179 -14.54 22.20 12.84
N HIS A 180 -15.44 21.29 12.47
CA HIS A 180 -16.65 21.63 11.73
C HIS A 180 -17.60 22.48 12.58
N THR A 181 -18.10 23.57 12.00
CA THR A 181 -19.13 24.42 12.59
C THR A 181 -20.52 23.79 12.44
N ALA A 182 -21.55 24.43 12.99
CA ALA A 182 -22.95 24.02 12.77
C ALA A 182 -23.37 23.99 11.28
N GLY A 183 -22.63 24.68 10.40
CA GLY A 183 -22.82 24.62 8.95
C GLY A 183 -22.20 23.39 8.27
N GLY A 184 -21.53 22.52 9.02
CA GLY A 184 -20.85 21.34 8.48
C GLY A 184 -19.67 21.70 7.58
N VAL A 185 -18.95 22.80 7.88
CA VAL A 185 -17.68 23.20 7.25
C VAL A 185 -16.66 23.54 8.35
N PRO A 186 -15.36 23.31 8.13
CA PRO A 186 -14.33 23.73 9.08
C PRO A 186 -14.38 25.23 9.37
N ALA A 187 -14.11 25.62 10.62
CA ALA A 187 -14.25 27.00 11.06
C ALA A 187 -13.34 28.00 10.32
N ASN A 188 -12.09 27.63 10.03
CA ASN A 188 -11.15 28.51 9.34
C ASN A 188 -9.96 27.77 8.72
N CYS A 189 -10.11 27.24 7.50
CA CYS A 189 -9.03 26.53 6.83
C CYS A 189 -7.79 27.37 6.52
N ALA A 190 -7.86 28.71 6.56
CA ALA A 190 -6.71 29.58 6.32
C ALA A 190 -5.61 29.38 7.37
N VAL A 191 -5.99 29.07 8.62
CA VAL A 191 -5.05 28.85 9.74
C VAL A 191 -4.13 27.66 9.50
N VAL A 192 -4.62 26.63 8.80
CA VAL A 192 -3.85 25.39 8.53
C VAL A 192 -3.17 25.37 7.16
N GLN A 193 -3.28 26.44 6.36
CA GLN A 193 -2.57 26.53 5.08
C GLN A 193 -1.06 26.72 5.24
N ALA A 194 -0.66 27.39 6.31
CA ALA A 194 0.72 27.78 6.57
C ALA A 194 0.99 27.69 8.08
N ILE A 195 0.99 26.46 8.59
CA ILE A 195 1.31 26.21 9.99
C ILE A 195 2.82 26.38 10.19
N ASP A 196 3.20 27.18 11.19
CA ASP A 196 4.59 27.20 11.69
C ASP A 196 4.92 25.83 12.30
N PRO A 197 5.91 25.07 11.76
CA PRO A 197 6.26 23.76 12.28
C PRO A 197 6.78 23.77 13.73
N SER A 198 7.20 24.92 14.25
CA SER A 198 7.61 25.10 15.64
C SER A 198 6.42 25.31 16.60
N SER A 199 5.20 25.39 16.06
CA SER A 199 3.98 25.59 16.85
C SER A 199 3.82 24.51 17.92
N THR A 200 3.66 24.94 19.17
CA THR A 200 3.35 24.04 20.30
C THR A 200 1.97 23.40 20.22
N ALA A 201 1.14 23.82 19.26
CA ALA A 201 -0.14 23.20 18.94
C ALA A 201 -0.01 21.96 18.04
N LEU A 202 1.18 21.65 17.54
CA LEU A 202 1.50 20.39 16.87
C LEU A 202 2.00 19.38 17.89
N LEU A 203 1.21 18.35 18.15
CA LEU A 203 1.50 17.28 19.11
C LEU A 203 1.93 16.01 18.39
N ALA A 204 2.64 15.14 19.11
CA ALA A 204 3.03 13.82 18.60
C ALA A 204 1.81 13.05 18.07
N PRO A 205 1.90 12.41 16.89
CA PRO A 205 0.80 11.64 16.31
C PRO A 205 0.29 10.54 17.24
N SER A 206 -1.00 10.50 17.54
CA SER A 206 -1.59 9.43 18.38
C SER A 206 -2.07 8.20 17.60
N GLY A 207 -2.14 8.24 16.27
CA GLY A 207 -2.75 7.18 15.46
C GLY A 207 -4.28 7.19 15.50
N GLY A 208 -4.91 6.02 15.37
CA GLY A 208 -6.38 5.90 15.35
C GLY A 208 -7.02 6.27 14.00
N LEU A 209 -6.23 6.34 12.93
CA LEU A 209 -6.74 6.39 11.57
C LEU A 209 -7.07 4.97 11.09
N PHE A 210 -8.18 4.81 10.38
CA PHE A 210 -8.44 3.64 9.53
C PHE A 210 -8.98 4.11 8.17
N GLY A 211 -8.96 3.24 7.17
CA GLY A 211 -9.41 3.62 5.84
C GLY A 211 -9.81 2.45 4.97
N THR A 212 -10.60 2.75 3.96
CA THR A 212 -11.09 1.78 2.97
C THR A 212 -10.92 2.34 1.57
N GLY A 213 -10.53 1.49 0.63
CA GLY A 213 -10.49 1.77 -0.79
C GLY A 213 -11.46 0.89 -1.56
N GLY A 214 -11.89 1.34 -2.72
CA GLY A 214 -12.81 0.61 -3.58
C GLY A 214 -12.55 0.92 -5.04
N ILE A 215 -12.39 -0.09 -5.88
CA ILE A 215 -12.29 0.09 -7.33
C ILE A 215 -13.66 -0.23 -7.92
N VAL A 216 -14.28 0.75 -8.58
CA VAL A 216 -15.65 0.67 -9.08
C VAL A 216 -15.68 0.85 -10.59
N ASN A 217 -16.51 0.06 -11.26
CA ASN A 217 -16.96 0.34 -12.61
C ASN A 217 -18.48 0.24 -12.64
N VAL A 218 -19.14 1.39 -12.63
CA VAL A 218 -20.61 1.47 -12.57
C VAL A 218 -21.24 0.87 -13.82
N ALA A 219 -20.66 1.09 -15.00
CA ALA A 219 -21.18 0.56 -16.25
C ALA A 219 -21.08 -0.97 -16.33
N GLN A 220 -20.08 -1.57 -15.69
CA GLN A 220 -19.90 -3.01 -15.59
C GLN A 220 -20.55 -3.60 -14.31
N GLY A 221 -21.04 -2.78 -13.38
CA GLY A 221 -21.60 -3.26 -12.11
C GLY A 221 -20.58 -3.98 -11.21
N THR A 222 -19.31 -3.60 -11.27
CA THR A 222 -18.24 -4.23 -10.45
C THR A 222 -17.78 -3.30 -9.33
N PHE A 223 -17.44 -3.88 -8.18
CA PHE A 223 -16.91 -3.17 -7.03
C PHE A 223 -15.93 -4.06 -6.23
N TYR A 224 -14.68 -3.62 -6.14
CA TYR A 224 -13.59 -4.31 -5.45
C TYR A 224 -13.18 -3.50 -4.21
N SER A 225 -13.70 -3.85 -3.03
CA SER A 225 -13.48 -3.11 -1.78
C SER A 225 -12.41 -3.75 -0.90
N TYR A 226 -11.44 -2.97 -0.45
CA TYR A 226 -10.38 -3.43 0.43
C TYR A 226 -10.13 -2.44 1.58
N ASN A 227 -9.57 -2.91 2.68
CA ASN A 227 -9.11 -2.05 3.78
C ASN A 227 -7.69 -1.57 3.50
N ALA A 228 -7.35 -0.38 3.97
CA ALA A 228 -5.96 0.05 4.01
C ALA A 228 -5.19 -0.76 5.07
N ASP A 229 -3.91 -1.06 4.79
CA ASP A 229 -2.99 -1.60 5.78
C ASP A 229 -2.58 -0.50 6.74
N ALA A 230 -2.96 -0.63 8.01
CA ALA A 230 -2.66 0.36 9.03
C ALA A 230 -1.36 0.03 9.77
N ILE A 231 -0.48 1.01 9.88
CA ILE A 231 0.77 0.90 10.63
C ILE A 231 0.63 1.67 11.94
N GLY A 232 0.73 0.95 13.06
CA GLY A 232 0.83 1.52 14.41
C GLY A 232 2.26 1.87 14.76
N GLY A 233 2.44 2.82 15.70
CA GLY A 233 3.75 3.14 16.28
C GLY A 233 4.82 3.62 15.29
N PHE A 234 4.42 4.18 14.15
CA PHE A 234 5.30 4.71 13.10
C PHE A 234 6.26 5.79 13.62
N THR A 235 5.77 6.74 14.42
CA THR A 235 6.58 7.82 14.99
C THR A 235 6.11 8.22 16.38
N GLN A 236 7.05 8.64 17.24
CA GLN A 236 6.77 9.34 18.50
C GLN A 236 6.92 10.86 18.39
N PHE A 237 7.38 11.36 17.24
CA PHE A 237 7.72 12.76 17.03
C PHE A 237 6.82 13.37 15.96
N THR A 238 6.51 14.66 16.12
CA THR A 238 5.86 15.46 15.09
C THR A 238 6.67 15.40 13.80
N LEU A 239 6.01 15.09 12.69
CA LEU A 239 6.63 15.04 11.36
C LEU A 239 6.30 16.28 10.53
N PHE A 240 5.43 17.17 11.01
CA PHE A 240 5.09 18.38 10.29
C PHE A 240 6.34 19.24 10.06
N SER A 241 6.60 19.63 8.80
CA SER A 241 7.79 20.39 8.42
C SER A 241 7.46 21.38 7.27
N ASP A 242 8.15 22.51 7.25
CA ASP A 242 8.15 23.51 6.17
C ASP A 242 9.44 23.48 5.32
N THR A 243 10.44 22.68 5.71
CA THR A 243 11.81 22.72 5.19
C THR A 243 11.98 22.11 3.79
N GLY A 244 10.89 21.77 3.11
CA GLY A 244 10.91 21.04 1.84
C GLY A 244 11.31 19.56 1.99
N GLU A 245 11.50 19.07 3.21
CA GLU A 245 11.77 17.66 3.49
C GLU A 245 10.51 16.83 3.29
N PHE A 246 10.59 15.81 2.43
CA PHE A 246 9.42 14.98 2.10
C PHE A 246 9.00 14.11 3.30
N ILE A 247 7.71 14.16 3.63
CA ILE A 247 7.12 13.27 4.63
C ILE A 247 6.82 11.94 3.95
N THR A 248 7.64 10.93 4.27
CA THR A 248 7.60 9.62 3.63
C THR A 248 7.73 8.50 4.67
N LEU A 249 7.59 7.24 4.24
CA LEU A 249 7.78 6.06 5.10
C LEU A 249 9.20 5.94 5.69
N ALA A 250 10.20 6.61 5.12
CA ALA A 250 11.56 6.62 5.68
C ALA A 250 11.68 7.44 6.99
N ARG A 251 10.61 8.12 7.40
CA ARG A 251 10.55 8.93 8.64
C ARG A 251 10.12 8.15 9.88
N ALA A 252 10.04 6.82 9.80
CA ALA A 252 9.76 5.99 10.96
C ALA A 252 10.78 6.26 12.07
N ASN A 253 10.30 6.50 13.29
CA ASN A 253 11.16 6.88 14.41
C ASN A 253 10.49 6.55 15.76
N THR A 254 10.97 5.50 16.40
CA THR A 254 10.39 5.01 17.66
C THR A 254 11.19 5.42 18.89
N GLY A 255 12.33 6.09 18.70
CA GLY A 255 13.17 6.62 19.76
C GLY A 255 14.41 7.30 19.17
N PRO A 256 15.18 8.09 19.94
CA PRO A 256 16.29 8.86 19.40
C PRO A 256 17.27 8.04 18.55
N GLY A 257 17.28 8.27 17.23
CA GLY A 257 18.16 7.60 16.30
C GLY A 257 17.84 6.13 15.99
N VAL A 258 16.66 5.63 16.39
CA VAL A 258 16.26 4.22 16.20
C VAL A 258 14.82 4.13 15.69
N ALA A 259 14.59 3.20 14.76
CA ALA A 259 13.27 2.74 14.37
C ALA A 259 13.13 1.25 14.71
N THR A 260 12.19 0.94 15.58
CA THR A 260 11.91 -0.41 16.07
C THR A 260 10.75 -1.00 15.28
N ALA A 261 10.92 -2.19 14.70
CA ALA A 261 9.80 -2.98 14.19
C ALA A 261 9.29 -3.98 15.23
N ARG A 262 7.98 -4.20 15.27
CA ARG A 262 7.35 -5.34 15.92
C ARG A 262 6.65 -6.19 14.86
N VAL A 263 7.14 -7.41 14.69
CA VAL A 263 6.62 -8.35 13.69
C VAL A 263 6.04 -9.55 14.43
N SER A 264 4.78 -9.86 14.16
CA SER A 264 4.14 -11.07 14.67
C SER A 264 4.23 -12.20 13.66
N ASP A 265 4.51 -13.42 14.09
CA ASP A 265 4.42 -14.59 13.23
C ASP A 265 2.98 -15.14 13.19
N ALA A 266 2.78 -16.29 12.51
CA ALA A 266 1.48 -16.95 12.44
C ALA A 266 1.06 -17.63 13.75
N SER A 267 1.98 -17.86 14.69
CA SER A 267 1.69 -18.43 16.01
C SER A 267 1.25 -17.36 17.03
N GLY A 268 1.39 -16.08 16.67
CA GLY A 268 1.08 -14.93 17.52
C GLY A 268 2.26 -14.46 18.35
N GLU A 269 3.44 -15.06 18.19
CA GLU A 269 4.67 -14.57 18.81
C GLU A 269 5.12 -13.30 18.10
N SER A 270 5.42 -12.27 18.90
CA SER A 270 5.95 -11.00 18.41
C SER A 270 7.42 -10.87 18.76
N PHE A 271 8.24 -10.53 17.78
CA PHE A 271 9.65 -10.20 17.99
C PHE A 271 9.94 -8.76 17.56
N ARG A 272 10.97 -8.19 18.19
CA ARG A 272 11.32 -6.77 18.11
C ARG A 272 12.70 -6.65 17.47
N SER A 273 12.81 -5.83 16.44
CA SER A 273 14.08 -5.58 15.75
C SER A 273 14.34 -4.07 15.68
N ASP A 274 15.48 -3.64 16.19
CA ASP A 274 15.90 -2.23 16.21
C ASP A 274 16.77 -1.91 14.98
N PHE A 275 16.40 -0.87 14.24
CA PHE A 275 17.14 -0.39 13.07
C PHE A 275 17.71 1.00 13.32
N SER A 276 18.95 1.24 12.87
CA SER A 276 19.57 2.57 12.99
C SER A 276 18.85 3.59 12.11
N ALA A 277 18.27 4.62 12.71
CA ALA A 277 17.75 5.77 11.98
C ALA A 277 18.83 6.83 11.69
N VAL A 278 20.07 6.61 12.15
CA VAL A 278 21.24 7.50 11.96
C VAL A 278 22.15 6.95 10.87
N GLY A 279 22.69 7.84 10.03
CA GLY A 279 23.62 7.51 8.94
C GLY A 279 22.96 7.55 7.56
N ALA A 280 23.79 7.43 6.51
CA ALA A 280 23.35 7.39 5.12
C ALA A 280 23.86 6.10 4.45
N PRO A 281 22.97 5.26 3.87
CA PRO A 281 21.52 5.35 3.91
C PRO A 281 20.94 4.91 5.26
N SER A 282 20.00 5.69 5.81
CA SER A 282 19.29 5.34 7.05
C SER A 282 18.57 3.98 6.93
N GLN A 283 18.45 3.26 8.05
CA GLN A 283 17.68 2.02 8.15
C GLN A 283 16.31 2.23 8.78
N ALA A 284 15.88 3.47 9.02
CA ALA A 284 14.53 3.77 9.52
C ALA A 284 13.44 3.10 8.65
N ILE A 285 13.62 3.13 7.32
CA ILE A 285 12.72 2.47 6.37
C ILE A 285 12.68 0.94 6.54
N ASP A 286 13.75 0.31 7.04
CA ASP A 286 13.79 -1.14 7.25
C ASP A 286 12.81 -1.57 8.34
N ALA A 287 12.51 -0.71 9.33
CA ALA A 287 11.48 -0.99 10.32
C ALA A 287 10.08 -1.09 9.69
N VAL A 288 9.79 -0.25 8.69
CA VAL A 288 8.54 -0.32 7.91
C VAL A 288 8.56 -1.52 6.97
N SER A 289 9.68 -1.78 6.30
CA SER A 289 9.81 -2.96 5.44
C SER A 289 9.60 -4.24 6.22
N ALA A 290 10.19 -4.37 7.42
CA ALA A 290 10.11 -5.55 8.28
C ALA A 290 8.66 -6.00 8.55
N VAL A 291 7.73 -5.06 8.80
CA VAL A 291 6.32 -5.41 9.05
C VAL A 291 5.57 -5.90 7.81
N PHE A 292 6.07 -5.57 6.61
CA PHE A 292 5.57 -6.06 5.33
C PHE A 292 6.38 -7.23 4.75
N MET A 293 7.50 -7.62 5.35
CA MET A 293 8.34 -8.70 4.83
C MET A 293 7.55 -10.00 4.76
N ALA A 294 7.48 -10.57 3.56
CA ALA A 294 6.85 -11.86 3.30
C ALA A 294 7.79 -12.73 2.47
N SER A 295 8.10 -13.91 2.97
CA SER A 295 8.80 -14.97 2.23
C SER A 295 7.90 -15.64 1.19
N SER A 296 6.59 -15.66 1.43
CA SER A 296 5.60 -16.11 0.45
C SER A 296 4.26 -15.41 0.66
N LEU A 297 3.54 -15.19 -0.44
CA LEU A 297 2.13 -14.78 -0.44
C LEU A 297 1.26 -15.92 -0.94
N LEU A 298 0.12 -16.13 -0.29
CA LEU A 298 -0.83 -17.20 -0.58
C LEU A 298 -2.22 -16.60 -0.81
N ASN A 299 -2.87 -17.05 -1.87
CA ASN A 299 -4.28 -16.75 -2.15
C ASN A 299 -4.86 -17.78 -3.13
N GLU A 300 -6.16 -17.66 -3.38
CA GLU A 300 -6.88 -18.49 -4.33
C GLU A 300 -6.86 -17.87 -5.74
N TYR A 301 -7.34 -18.63 -6.72
CA TYR A 301 -7.64 -18.11 -8.05
C TYR A 301 -8.82 -18.86 -8.66
N ASN A 302 -9.58 -18.17 -9.51
CA ASN A 302 -10.64 -18.77 -10.30
C ASN A 302 -10.70 -18.16 -11.71
N VAL A 303 -10.50 -18.99 -12.72
CA VAL A 303 -10.52 -18.66 -14.14
C VAL A 303 -11.48 -19.57 -14.93
N ASP A 304 -12.46 -20.17 -14.25
CA ASP A 304 -13.48 -21.02 -14.85
C ASP A 304 -14.36 -20.26 -15.86
N ALA A 305 -14.23 -20.64 -17.13
CA ALA A 305 -14.98 -20.06 -18.23
C ALA A 305 -16.50 -20.28 -18.12
N SER A 306 -16.95 -21.36 -17.47
CA SER A 306 -18.39 -21.63 -17.28
C SER A 306 -19.04 -20.65 -16.29
N ALA A 307 -18.27 -20.16 -15.33
CA ALA A 307 -18.67 -19.12 -14.38
C ALA A 307 -18.36 -17.71 -14.90
N GLY A 308 -17.65 -17.59 -16.03
CA GLY A 308 -17.13 -16.32 -16.53
C GLY A 308 -16.16 -15.67 -15.55
N SER A 309 -15.40 -16.47 -14.79
CA SER A 309 -14.54 -15.96 -13.74
C SER A 309 -13.15 -15.58 -14.25
N MET A 310 -12.59 -14.52 -13.69
CA MET A 310 -11.21 -14.08 -13.94
C MET A 310 -10.60 -13.60 -12.62
N THR A 311 -9.30 -13.81 -12.45
CA THR A 311 -8.56 -13.40 -11.24
C THR A 311 -7.32 -12.60 -11.60
N ASP A 312 -7.15 -11.47 -10.91
CA ASP A 312 -5.90 -10.71 -10.84
C ASP A 312 -5.40 -10.68 -9.39
N TRP A 313 -4.09 -10.84 -9.17
CA TRP A 313 -3.48 -10.55 -7.87
C TRP A 313 -2.68 -9.27 -7.93
N VAL A 314 -3.00 -8.32 -7.07
CA VAL A 314 -2.18 -7.13 -6.85
C VAL A 314 -1.09 -7.48 -5.83
N VAL A 315 0.17 -7.18 -6.17
CA VAL A 315 1.31 -7.23 -5.27
C VAL A 315 2.04 -5.89 -5.30
N THR A 316 1.97 -5.18 -4.19
CA THR A 316 2.55 -3.84 -3.99
C THR A 316 3.71 -3.92 -3.01
N PHE A 317 4.83 -3.31 -3.39
CA PHE A 317 6.03 -3.17 -2.57
C PHE A 317 6.13 -1.73 -2.05
N PRO A 318 5.45 -1.38 -0.93
CA PRO A 318 5.27 0.02 -0.51
C PRO A 318 6.57 0.74 -0.17
N THR A 319 7.65 0.01 0.14
CA THR A 319 8.94 0.60 0.50
C THR A 319 9.99 0.51 -0.60
N LYS A 320 9.67 -0.06 -1.78
CA LYS A 320 10.66 -0.39 -2.82
C LYS A 320 11.49 0.79 -3.31
N GLN A 321 10.90 1.98 -3.48
CA GLN A 321 11.61 3.17 -3.96
C GLN A 321 12.84 3.52 -3.11
N PHE A 322 12.78 3.32 -1.79
CA PHE A 322 13.89 3.64 -0.89
C PHE A 322 15.10 2.71 -1.04
N TYR A 323 14.92 1.60 -1.76
CA TYR A 323 15.97 0.61 -2.00
C TYR A 323 16.45 0.60 -3.45
N THR A 324 15.70 1.21 -4.37
CA THR A 324 15.88 0.98 -5.80
C THR A 324 15.89 2.25 -6.64
N ASP A 325 15.33 3.36 -6.15
CA ASP A 325 15.27 4.61 -6.90
C ASP A 325 16.62 5.35 -6.86
N PRO A 326 17.30 5.56 -8.01
CA PRO A 326 18.56 6.29 -8.06
C PRO A 326 18.49 7.70 -7.45
N ASP A 327 17.37 8.41 -7.61
CA ASP A 327 17.21 9.78 -7.11
C ASP A 327 17.12 9.82 -5.58
N ILE A 328 16.54 8.78 -4.96
CA ILE A 328 16.50 8.64 -3.50
C ILE A 328 17.84 8.17 -2.96
N LEU A 329 18.52 7.28 -3.69
CA LEU A 329 19.81 6.71 -3.30
C LEU A 329 21.01 7.63 -3.59
N GLY A 330 20.82 8.73 -4.32
CA GLY A 330 21.89 9.63 -4.74
C GLY A 330 22.83 9.01 -5.77
N LEU A 331 22.27 8.20 -6.69
CA LEU A 331 22.98 7.49 -7.76
C LEU A 331 22.64 8.11 -9.12
N ASP A 332 23.57 8.03 -10.06
CA ASP A 332 23.29 8.40 -11.45
C ASP A 332 22.36 7.38 -12.13
N LEU A 333 21.51 7.84 -13.05
CA LEU A 333 20.57 6.98 -13.76
C LEU A 333 21.31 5.92 -14.59
N GLY A 334 21.06 4.65 -14.29
CA GLY A 334 21.69 3.51 -14.96
C GLY A 334 22.73 2.78 -14.12
N ASP A 335 23.17 3.39 -13.02
CA ASP A 335 24.16 2.82 -12.12
C ASP A 335 23.56 1.78 -11.18
N ALA A 336 24.38 0.80 -10.81
CA ALA A 336 24.06 -0.15 -9.74
C ALA A 336 24.18 0.52 -8.36
N GLY A 337 23.58 -0.12 -7.35
CA GLY A 337 23.62 0.39 -5.97
C GLY A 337 22.34 0.17 -5.17
N ALA A 338 21.46 -0.73 -5.64
CA ALA A 338 20.26 -1.08 -4.91
C ALA A 338 20.61 -1.68 -3.55
N LEU A 339 19.76 -1.37 -2.58
CA LEU A 339 19.88 -1.89 -1.22
C LEU A 339 19.03 -3.17 -1.08
N PRO A 340 19.48 -4.15 -0.26
CA PRO A 340 18.67 -5.33 0.03
C PRO A 340 17.32 -4.96 0.67
N PRO A 341 16.21 -5.67 0.37
CA PRO A 341 16.18 -7.00 -0.27
C PRO A 341 16.13 -6.99 -1.81
N PHE A 342 16.17 -5.82 -2.44
CA PHE A 342 16.11 -5.69 -3.90
C PHE A 342 17.51 -5.80 -4.52
N THR A 343 17.57 -6.30 -5.75
CA THR A 343 18.85 -6.62 -6.42
C THR A 343 19.33 -5.53 -7.36
N TYR A 344 18.41 -4.79 -7.97
CA TYR A 344 18.71 -3.84 -9.04
C TYR A 344 18.07 -2.49 -8.78
N THR A 345 18.77 -1.42 -9.12
CA THR A 345 18.16 -0.08 -9.13
C THR A 345 17.22 0.04 -10.33
N PHE A 346 16.25 0.94 -10.22
CA PHE A 346 15.39 1.31 -11.33
C PHE A 346 16.23 2.10 -12.36
N GLY A 347 16.37 1.56 -13.57
CA GLY A 347 17.19 2.06 -14.66
C GLY A 347 18.51 1.33 -14.85
N GLN A 348 18.95 0.48 -13.91
CA GLN A 348 20.22 -0.24 -14.06
C GLN A 348 20.23 -1.14 -15.30
N ARG A 349 21.30 -1.04 -16.09
CA ARG A 349 21.52 -1.88 -17.27
C ARG A 349 22.07 -3.24 -16.87
N ALA A 350 21.18 -4.20 -16.59
CA ALA A 350 21.54 -5.58 -16.29
C ALA A 350 20.56 -6.57 -16.92
N ALA A 351 21.06 -7.72 -17.38
CA ALA A 351 20.28 -8.74 -18.10
C ALA A 351 19.07 -9.28 -17.29
N GLY A 352 19.17 -9.29 -15.95
CA GLY A 352 18.08 -9.72 -15.05
C GLY A 352 17.13 -8.61 -14.62
N ASN A 353 17.32 -7.36 -15.07
CA ASN A 353 16.59 -6.20 -14.56
C ASN A 353 15.36 -5.80 -15.40
N GLY A 354 14.85 -6.70 -16.26
CA GLY A 354 13.65 -6.51 -17.10
C GLY A 354 13.45 -5.10 -17.65
N ASP A 355 14.31 -4.73 -18.60
CA ASP A 355 14.33 -3.39 -19.24
C ASP A 355 14.56 -2.22 -18.27
N GLY A 356 15.29 -2.46 -17.18
CA GLY A 356 15.61 -1.44 -16.18
C GLY A 356 14.51 -1.25 -15.12
N LYS A 357 13.51 -2.12 -15.04
CA LYS A 357 12.36 -1.92 -14.15
C LYS A 357 12.56 -2.40 -12.71
N SER A 358 13.80 -2.61 -12.24
CA SER A 358 14.09 -3.13 -10.88
C SER A 358 13.47 -4.52 -10.61
N CYS A 359 13.68 -5.48 -11.50
CA CYS A 359 13.04 -6.80 -11.39
C CYS A 359 13.57 -7.66 -10.23
N SER A 360 12.64 -8.20 -9.44
CA SER A 360 12.88 -9.22 -8.43
C SER A 360 12.33 -10.55 -8.93
N GLN A 361 13.18 -11.58 -8.97
CA GLN A 361 12.78 -12.93 -9.28
C GLN A 361 11.87 -13.49 -8.19
N VAL A 362 10.82 -14.17 -8.61
CA VAL A 362 9.89 -14.88 -7.74
C VAL A 362 9.74 -16.32 -8.22
N GLU A 363 8.96 -17.11 -7.49
CA GLU A 363 8.58 -18.45 -7.93
C GLU A 363 7.08 -18.65 -7.69
N LEU A 364 6.42 -19.25 -8.69
CA LEU A 364 4.97 -19.49 -8.69
C LEU A 364 4.72 -20.99 -8.53
N LEU A 365 4.09 -21.36 -7.42
CA LEU A 365 3.72 -22.74 -7.12
C LEU A 365 2.20 -22.87 -7.17
N HIS A 366 1.71 -23.56 -8.19
CA HIS A 366 0.29 -23.71 -8.47
C HIS A 366 -0.25 -25.00 -7.89
N TYR A 367 -1.47 -24.91 -7.37
CA TYR A 367 -2.24 -26.05 -6.91
C TYR A 367 -3.66 -25.94 -7.47
N ASP A 368 -4.27 -27.06 -7.86
CA ASP A 368 -5.72 -27.14 -8.03
C ASP A 368 -6.41 -27.41 -6.69
N ARG A 369 -7.73 -27.64 -6.72
CA ARG A 369 -8.52 -27.93 -5.53
C ARG A 369 -8.23 -29.30 -4.89
N GLU A 370 -7.64 -30.22 -5.64
CA GLU A 370 -7.43 -31.63 -5.27
C GLU A 370 -5.92 -31.96 -5.17
N GLU A 371 -5.12 -30.97 -4.75
CA GLU A 371 -3.67 -31.08 -4.52
C GLU A 371 -2.82 -31.31 -5.79
N GLY A 372 -3.45 -31.30 -6.96
CA GLY A 372 -2.79 -31.41 -8.25
C GLY A 372 -1.88 -30.21 -8.50
N ARG A 373 -0.75 -30.46 -9.17
CA ARG A 373 0.24 -29.44 -9.52
C ARG A 373 0.79 -29.68 -10.92
N PRO A 374 1.32 -28.65 -11.60
CA PRO A 374 2.00 -28.84 -12.87
C PRO A 374 3.12 -29.87 -12.74
N VAL A 375 3.09 -30.92 -13.56
CA VAL A 375 4.20 -31.86 -13.70
C VAL A 375 4.98 -31.44 -14.94
N PRO A 376 6.33 -31.28 -14.86
CA PRO A 376 7.12 -30.99 -16.04
C PRO A 376 6.83 -32.04 -17.13
N ALA A 377 6.56 -31.59 -18.35
CA ALA A 377 6.37 -32.51 -19.46
C ALA A 377 7.66 -33.30 -19.68
N ILE A 378 7.59 -34.62 -19.50
CA ILE A 378 8.70 -35.53 -19.79
C ILE A 378 8.55 -35.94 -21.26
N GLY A 379 9.27 -35.29 -22.17
CA GLY A 379 9.27 -35.66 -23.59
C GLY A 379 9.98 -34.66 -24.50
N PHE A 380 10.52 -35.14 -25.62
CA PHE A 380 11.02 -34.32 -26.72
C PHE A 380 9.84 -33.78 -27.56
N PRO A 381 9.91 -32.56 -28.13
CA PRO A 381 11.08 -31.69 -28.28
C PRO A 381 11.37 -30.86 -27.02
N GLU A 382 12.57 -30.27 -26.95
CA GLU A 382 13.03 -29.41 -25.85
C GLU A 382 11.89 -28.52 -25.32
N ALA A 383 11.50 -28.75 -24.06
CA ALA A 383 10.60 -27.82 -23.39
C ALA A 383 11.23 -26.42 -23.48
N PRO A 384 10.48 -25.40 -23.93
CA PRO A 384 11.03 -24.04 -23.99
C PRO A 384 11.62 -23.67 -22.62
N PRO A 385 12.70 -22.87 -22.59
CA PRO A 385 13.35 -22.50 -21.33
C PRO A 385 12.29 -21.98 -20.35
N PRO A 386 12.29 -22.44 -19.09
CA PRO A 386 11.31 -21.99 -18.12
C PRO A 386 11.39 -20.47 -18.00
N VAL A 387 10.27 -19.79 -18.26
CA VAL A 387 10.15 -18.36 -18.04
C VAL A 387 10.20 -18.14 -16.54
N ILE A 388 11.28 -17.49 -16.08
CA ILE A 388 11.45 -17.12 -14.69
C ILE A 388 10.49 -15.97 -14.38
N PRO A 389 9.52 -16.14 -13.47
CA PRO A 389 8.60 -15.06 -13.13
C PRO A 389 9.35 -13.99 -12.34
N VAL A 390 9.06 -12.73 -12.66
CA VAL A 390 9.66 -11.56 -12.02
C VAL A 390 8.56 -10.54 -11.68
N LEU A 391 8.75 -9.83 -10.58
CA LEU A 391 7.97 -8.65 -10.19
C LEU A 391 8.89 -7.44 -10.22
N CYS A 392 8.58 -6.47 -11.07
CA CYS A 392 9.51 -5.41 -11.42
C CYS A 392 9.14 -4.08 -10.78
N THR A 393 7.90 -3.68 -10.89
CA THR A 393 7.49 -2.35 -10.49
C THR A 393 7.11 -2.31 -9.01
N SER A 394 6.88 -1.11 -8.45
CA SER A 394 6.38 -0.95 -7.08
C SER A 394 4.98 -1.55 -6.90
N VAL A 395 4.17 -1.56 -7.95
CA VAL A 395 2.89 -2.28 -8.04
C VAL A 395 2.97 -3.28 -9.18
N ASN A 396 2.57 -4.52 -8.94
CA ASN A 396 2.55 -5.58 -9.95
C ASN A 396 1.18 -6.27 -9.92
N VAL A 397 0.66 -6.60 -11.10
CA VAL A 397 -0.58 -7.39 -11.22
C VAL A 397 -0.29 -8.74 -11.87
N ILE A 398 -0.53 -9.82 -11.15
CA ILE A 398 -0.45 -11.18 -11.70
C ILE A 398 -1.84 -11.55 -12.23
N SER A 399 -2.00 -11.53 -13.54
CA SER A 399 -3.26 -11.87 -14.20
C SER A 399 -3.29 -13.35 -14.55
N LEU A 400 -4.18 -14.11 -13.90
CA LEU A 400 -4.33 -15.54 -14.13
C LEU A 400 -5.26 -15.79 -15.33
N ILE A 401 -4.83 -16.66 -16.23
CA ILE A 401 -5.49 -16.91 -17.53
C ILE A 401 -5.49 -18.39 -17.90
N LEU A 402 -6.48 -18.85 -18.67
CA LEU A 402 -6.50 -20.23 -19.17
C LEU A 402 -5.64 -20.45 -20.43
N ARG A 403 -5.45 -19.44 -21.29
CA ARG A 403 -4.66 -19.55 -22.53
C ARG A 403 -3.89 -18.27 -22.85
N ARG A 404 -2.64 -18.41 -23.33
CA ARG A 404 -1.73 -17.29 -23.67
C ARG A 404 -1.93 -16.70 -25.07
N ASP A 405 -2.83 -17.27 -25.87
CA ASP A 405 -2.92 -17.08 -27.33
C ASP A 405 -3.44 -15.71 -27.78
N VAL A 406 -4.10 -14.95 -26.89
CA VAL A 406 -4.54 -13.58 -27.18
C VAL A 406 -3.58 -12.58 -26.54
N PRO A 407 -2.84 -11.74 -27.28
CA PRO A 407 -2.09 -10.63 -26.72
C PRO A 407 -3.02 -9.72 -25.90
N ALA A 408 -2.63 -9.39 -24.68
CA ALA A 408 -3.36 -8.48 -23.83
C ALA A 408 -2.51 -7.23 -23.61
N THR A 409 -3.15 -6.07 -23.64
CA THR A 409 -2.52 -4.78 -23.30
C THR A 409 -2.74 -4.40 -21.83
N GLU A 410 -3.62 -5.13 -21.14
CA GLU A 410 -4.00 -4.90 -19.75
C GLU A 410 -4.44 -6.21 -19.06
N SER A 411 -4.51 -6.20 -17.72
CA SER A 411 -4.94 -7.33 -16.91
C SER A 411 -6.44 -7.62 -17.02
N ALA A 412 -6.81 -8.88 -16.79
CA ALA A 412 -8.15 -9.40 -17.08
C ALA A 412 -9.26 -8.77 -16.23
N VAL A 413 -8.98 -8.44 -14.97
CA VAL A 413 -9.96 -7.93 -14.01
C VAL A 413 -9.80 -6.42 -13.83
N LEU A 414 -8.62 -5.99 -13.41
CA LEU A 414 -8.35 -4.63 -12.95
C LEU A 414 -7.82 -3.69 -14.04
N GLY A 415 -7.64 -4.17 -15.28
CA GLY A 415 -7.15 -3.36 -16.39
C GLY A 415 -5.73 -2.80 -16.17
N SER A 416 -4.91 -3.46 -15.34
CA SER A 416 -3.55 -3.02 -15.07
C SER A 416 -2.66 -3.17 -16.30
N ARG A 417 -1.83 -2.17 -16.58
CA ARG A 417 -0.76 -2.22 -17.59
C ARG A 417 0.56 -2.70 -16.98
N LEU A 418 0.63 -2.78 -15.65
CA LEU A 418 1.77 -3.29 -14.86
C LEU A 418 1.62 -4.76 -14.52
N PHE A 419 1.28 -5.57 -15.53
CA PHE A 419 0.85 -6.93 -15.31
C PHE A 419 1.78 -7.98 -15.92
N MET A 420 1.85 -9.13 -15.25
CA MET A 420 2.37 -10.36 -15.81
C MET A 420 1.24 -11.36 -15.99
N ARG A 421 1.30 -12.13 -17.08
CA ARG A 421 0.30 -13.17 -17.37
C ARG A 421 0.80 -14.52 -16.94
N VAL A 422 0.00 -15.20 -16.13
CA VAL A 422 0.33 -16.53 -15.63
C VAL A 422 -0.76 -17.50 -16.06
N PRO A 423 -0.43 -18.53 -16.86
CA PRO A 423 -1.36 -19.61 -17.14
C PRO A 423 -1.73 -20.31 -15.84
N ALA A 424 -3.03 -20.35 -15.54
CA ALA A 424 -3.52 -21.14 -14.44
C ALA A 424 -3.31 -22.63 -14.74
N PHE A 425 -2.97 -23.40 -13.71
CA PHE A 425 -2.80 -24.85 -13.83
C PHE A 425 -4.14 -25.56 -14.06
N ALA A 426 -5.17 -25.13 -13.35
CA ALA A 426 -6.54 -25.62 -13.44
C ALA A 426 -7.52 -24.43 -13.54
N PRO A 427 -8.83 -24.66 -13.74
CA PRO A 427 -9.82 -23.58 -13.71
C PRO A 427 -9.93 -22.88 -12.35
N ALA A 428 -9.68 -23.59 -11.25
CA ALA A 428 -9.70 -23.02 -9.91
C ALA A 428 -8.70 -23.73 -9.00
N GLY A 429 -8.20 -23.01 -8.00
CA GLY A 429 -7.25 -23.54 -7.04
C GLY A 429 -6.61 -22.44 -6.22
N TRP A 430 -5.36 -22.65 -5.81
CA TRP A 430 -4.60 -21.66 -5.07
C TRP A 430 -3.15 -21.59 -5.55
N LEU A 431 -2.54 -20.44 -5.30
CA LEU A 431 -1.19 -20.14 -5.72
C LEU A 431 -0.36 -19.81 -4.47
N ARG A 432 0.91 -20.24 -4.48
CA ARG A 432 1.95 -19.74 -3.58
C ARG A 432 2.95 -18.96 -4.42
N LEU A 433 3.03 -17.66 -4.14
CA LEU A 433 4.05 -16.78 -4.68
C LEU A 433 5.21 -16.74 -3.69
N ASN A 434 6.29 -17.47 -3.99
CA ASN A 434 7.53 -17.44 -3.21
C ASN A 434 8.33 -16.19 -3.59
N LEU A 435 8.58 -15.34 -2.60
CA LEU A 435 9.29 -14.06 -2.72
C LEU A 435 10.75 -14.14 -2.24
N ASN A 436 11.26 -15.35 -1.99
CA ASN A 436 12.65 -15.60 -1.63
C ASN A 436 13.16 -16.89 -2.32
N PRO A 437 13.17 -16.94 -3.66
CA PRO A 437 13.64 -18.11 -4.38
C PRO A 437 15.15 -18.32 -4.15
N ALA A 438 15.60 -19.58 -4.11
CA ALA A 438 17.01 -19.90 -3.87
C ALA A 438 17.95 -19.35 -4.96
N SER A 439 17.44 -19.12 -6.18
CA SER A 439 18.18 -18.53 -7.30
C SER A 439 18.42 -17.03 -7.16
N GLN A 440 17.60 -16.32 -6.38
CA GLN A 440 17.79 -14.91 -6.04
C GLN A 440 17.25 -14.67 -4.63
N PRO A 441 18.06 -14.95 -3.59
CA PRO A 441 17.65 -14.71 -2.22
C PRO A 441 17.37 -13.21 -1.98
N HIS A 442 16.22 -12.93 -1.38
CA HIS A 442 15.78 -11.60 -0.98
C HIS A 442 15.84 -11.52 0.55
N LEU A 443 16.77 -10.72 1.06
CA LEU A 443 17.04 -10.60 2.49
C LEU A 443 17.08 -9.12 2.85
N LEU A 444 16.31 -8.70 3.85
CA LEU A 444 16.40 -7.34 4.39
C LEU A 444 17.79 -7.13 5.03
N ARG A 445 18.25 -5.88 5.07
CA ARG A 445 19.45 -5.53 5.84
C ARG A 445 19.27 -5.95 7.30
N ALA A 446 20.36 -6.37 7.95
CA ALA A 446 20.31 -6.79 9.34
C ALA A 446 19.87 -5.64 10.26
N SER A 447 19.07 -5.97 11.27
CA SER A 447 18.82 -5.08 12.41
C SER A 447 20.08 -4.95 13.28
N LEU A 448 20.07 -4.01 14.23
CA LEU A 448 21.09 -3.86 15.27
C LEU A 448 21.18 -5.11 16.17
N ASP A 449 20.08 -5.85 16.28
CA ASP A 449 19.99 -7.11 17.03
C ASP A 449 20.52 -8.31 16.23
N GLY A 450 20.85 -8.13 14.94
CA GLY A 450 21.31 -9.17 14.03
C GLY A 450 20.20 -9.94 13.32
N ASP A 451 18.95 -9.46 13.38
CA ASP A 451 17.80 -10.08 12.73
C ASP A 451 17.78 -9.78 11.23
N VAL A 452 17.53 -10.82 10.43
CA VAL A 452 17.43 -10.72 8.98
C VAL A 452 16.12 -11.36 8.52
N TYR A 453 15.27 -10.55 7.92
CA TYR A 453 13.98 -10.97 7.35
C TYR A 453 14.17 -11.46 5.92
N ALA A 454 13.57 -12.59 5.58
CA ALA A 454 13.63 -13.17 4.23
C ALA A 454 12.34 -12.88 3.44
N GLY A 455 12.49 -12.56 2.16
CA GLY A 455 11.39 -12.21 1.25
C GLY A 455 11.48 -10.78 0.72
N LEU A 456 10.31 -10.26 0.32
CA LEU A 456 10.15 -8.88 -0.12
C LEU A 456 9.07 -8.20 0.72
N PRO A 457 9.15 -6.87 0.96
CA PRO A 457 8.16 -6.13 1.73
C PRO A 457 6.91 -5.93 0.86
N ALA A 458 5.90 -6.78 1.03
CA ALA A 458 4.77 -6.87 0.10
C ALA A 458 3.42 -6.80 0.80
N THR A 459 2.47 -6.14 0.14
CA THR A 459 1.04 -6.17 0.48
C THR A 459 0.19 -6.25 -0.80
N GLY A 460 -1.13 -6.38 -0.66
CA GLY A 460 -2.08 -6.43 -1.75
C GLY A 460 -3.19 -7.43 -1.50
N PHE A 461 -3.89 -7.76 -2.59
CA PHE A 461 -5.05 -8.62 -2.55
C PHE A 461 -5.20 -9.40 -3.85
N GLU A 462 -5.94 -10.49 -3.78
CA GLU A 462 -6.57 -11.11 -4.94
C GLU A 462 -7.87 -10.37 -5.26
N ALA A 463 -8.15 -10.17 -6.54
CA ALA A 463 -9.39 -9.62 -7.07
C ALA A 463 -9.98 -10.62 -8.07
N VAL A 464 -11.19 -11.08 -7.79
CA VAL A 464 -11.94 -11.99 -8.68
C VAL A 464 -13.19 -11.31 -9.18
N ASN A 465 -13.46 -11.50 -10.46
CA ASN A 465 -14.73 -11.11 -11.07
C ASN A 465 -15.42 -12.34 -11.65
N TYR A 466 -16.75 -12.37 -11.58
CA TYR A 466 -17.61 -13.33 -12.23
C TYR A 466 -18.54 -12.56 -13.16
N VAL A 467 -18.35 -12.69 -14.48
CA VAL A 467 -19.18 -12.04 -15.50
C VAL A 467 -19.95 -13.11 -16.26
N ASN A 468 -21.15 -13.43 -15.78
CA ASN A 468 -21.94 -14.52 -16.36
C ASN A 468 -22.95 -13.99 -17.39
N ALA A 469 -22.65 -14.19 -18.67
CA ALA A 469 -23.54 -13.81 -19.77
C ALA A 469 -24.75 -14.76 -19.97
N ASN A 470 -24.81 -15.90 -19.25
CA ASN A 470 -25.83 -16.93 -19.39
C ASN A 470 -27.00 -16.78 -18.39
N VAL A 471 -27.32 -15.56 -17.97
CA VAL A 471 -28.44 -15.28 -17.06
C VAL A 471 -29.69 -14.83 -17.82
N MET A 472 -30.85 -14.95 -17.16
CA MET A 472 -32.12 -14.48 -17.74
C MET A 472 -32.05 -12.98 -18.07
N PRO A 473 -32.70 -12.53 -19.16
CA PRO A 473 -32.77 -11.10 -19.49
C PRO A 473 -33.28 -10.27 -18.30
N GLY A 474 -32.56 -9.20 -17.97
CA GLY A 474 -32.91 -8.28 -16.87
C GLY A 474 -32.24 -8.59 -15.53
N VAL A 475 -31.42 -9.65 -15.42
CA VAL A 475 -30.63 -9.96 -14.21
C VAL A 475 -29.22 -9.42 -14.37
N LEU A 476 -28.77 -8.58 -13.43
CA LEU A 476 -27.36 -8.21 -13.29
C LEU A 476 -26.60 -9.38 -12.65
N SER A 477 -25.58 -9.89 -13.32
CA SER A 477 -24.88 -11.13 -12.97
C SER A 477 -23.36 -10.95 -12.86
N ASN A 478 -22.94 -9.73 -12.54
CA ASN A 478 -21.55 -9.40 -12.32
C ASN A 478 -21.28 -9.37 -10.82
N TYR A 479 -20.34 -10.19 -10.36
CA TYR A 479 -19.96 -10.29 -8.96
C TYR A 479 -18.47 -10.08 -8.83
N SER A 480 -18.06 -9.24 -7.89
CA SER A 480 -16.67 -8.89 -7.66
C SER A 480 -16.34 -9.07 -6.19
N ALA A 481 -15.14 -9.55 -5.91
CA ALA A 481 -14.64 -9.70 -4.56
C ALA A 481 -13.13 -9.45 -4.51
N THR A 482 -12.65 -9.10 -3.32
CA THR A 482 -11.23 -9.04 -3.04
C THR A 482 -10.89 -9.76 -1.75
N PHE A 483 -9.76 -10.45 -1.74
CA PHE A 483 -9.28 -11.19 -0.58
C PHE A 483 -7.83 -10.82 -0.30
N ARG A 484 -7.53 -10.34 0.91
CA ARG A 484 -6.16 -10.00 1.32
C ARG A 484 -5.26 -11.23 1.23
N HIS A 485 -4.03 -11.04 0.75
CA HIS A 485 -3.03 -12.12 0.73
C HIS A 485 -2.74 -12.64 2.14
N ARG A 486 -2.54 -13.95 2.26
CA ARG A 486 -1.94 -14.53 3.48
C ARG A 486 -0.42 -14.53 3.31
N ALA A 487 0.30 -13.92 4.25
CA ALA A 487 1.76 -13.81 4.19
C ALA A 487 2.45 -14.80 5.12
N LEU A 488 3.45 -15.51 4.60
CA LEU A 488 4.38 -16.31 5.41
C LEU A 488 5.64 -15.50 5.70
N ARG A 489 5.98 -15.35 6.98
CA ARG A 489 7.14 -14.59 7.44
C ARG A 489 8.27 -15.54 7.82
N LYS A 490 9.52 -15.13 7.56
CA LYS A 490 10.72 -15.86 7.97
C LYS A 490 11.79 -14.87 8.40
N CYS A 491 12.33 -15.08 9.60
CA CYS A 491 13.40 -14.26 10.17
C CYS A 491 14.47 -15.17 10.77
N VAL A 492 15.73 -14.81 10.58
CA VAL A 492 16.89 -15.53 11.14
C VAL A 492 17.78 -14.56 11.91
N ASN A 493 18.34 -15.02 13.03
CA ASN A 493 19.35 -14.31 13.80
C ASN A 493 20.62 -15.19 13.86
N ALA A 494 21.78 -14.62 13.55
CA ALA A 494 23.02 -15.39 13.49
C ALA A 494 23.45 -15.98 14.85
N ALA A 495 23.07 -15.37 15.97
CA ALA A 495 23.40 -15.83 17.31
C ALA A 495 22.41 -16.88 17.85
N ALA A 496 21.11 -16.70 17.58
CA ALA A 496 20.05 -17.55 18.12
C ALA A 496 19.51 -18.62 17.12
N GLY A 497 19.88 -18.55 15.84
CA GLY A 497 19.38 -19.44 14.78
C GLY A 497 17.99 -19.08 14.25
N SER A 498 17.18 -18.40 15.06
CA SER A 498 15.90 -17.75 14.73
C SER A 498 15.87 -16.35 15.34
N CYS A 499 14.97 -15.47 14.90
CA CYS A 499 14.71 -14.19 15.58
C CYS A 499 13.88 -14.35 16.87
N LEU A 500 13.82 -15.58 17.40
CA LEU A 500 13.22 -15.99 18.67
C LEU A 500 14.31 -16.20 19.70
#